data_AF-A0A2D9K6U2-F1
#
_entry.id   AF-A0A2D9K6U2-F1
#
_cell.length_a   1.000
_cell.length_b   1.000
_cell.length_c   1.000
_cell.angle_alpha   90.00
_cell.angle_beta   90.00
_cell.angle_gamma   90.00
#
_symmetry.space_group_name_H-M   'P 1'
#
loop_
_entity.id
_entity.type
_entity.pdbx_description
1 polymer ?
#
loop_
_entity_poly.entity_id
_entity_poly.type
_entity_poly.pdbx_seq_one_letter_code
_entity_poly.pdbx_strand_id
1 'polypeptide(L)'
;MTALAKLKRKLRPGQVYRRKELATWSNAVDRHVGQLLDEGRLEKVGAGLYMAPKKTRFGQAPAKPEKLVESFLGDDRFLMVSPNAYNSLELGTTQLYNEPVVYNRKRHGHFELDGRRYDFRMRTSVPSNLSEEFLLVDLLHNLDRLPEEKAAVLPKALRRARRMDRARLSRAVKDFGSARAARLLKPVLNPDQATAA
;
A
#
# COMPACT_ATOMS: atom_id res chain seq x y z
N MET A 1 12.76 -38.04 9.80
CA MET A 1 12.16 -36.69 10.03
C MET A 1 10.96 -36.53 9.12
N THR A 2 9.76 -36.29 9.67
CA THR A 2 8.50 -36.21 8.89
C THR A 2 8.45 -34.96 8.00
N ALA A 3 7.60 -34.98 6.96
CA ALA A 3 7.37 -33.82 6.09
C ALA A 3 6.87 -32.59 6.89
N LEU A 4 5.96 -32.79 7.85
CA LEU A 4 5.50 -31.75 8.77
C LEU A 4 6.66 -31.14 9.59
N ALA A 5 7.57 -31.96 10.11
CA ALA A 5 8.73 -31.47 10.87
C ALA A 5 9.69 -30.64 10.00
N LYS A 6 9.86 -31.01 8.72
CA LYS A 6 10.63 -30.20 7.75
C LYS A 6 9.95 -28.84 7.49
N LEU A 7 8.64 -28.83 7.26
CA LEU A 7 7.86 -27.61 7.08
C LEU A 7 7.97 -26.68 8.29
N LYS A 8 7.80 -27.23 9.50
CA LYS A 8 7.93 -26.51 10.78
C LYS A 8 9.27 -25.77 10.95
N ARG A 9 10.36 -26.29 10.39
CA ARG A 9 11.69 -25.67 10.43
C ARG A 9 11.89 -24.55 9.40
N LYS A 10 11.05 -24.49 8.37
CA LYS A 10 11.10 -23.44 7.33
C LYS A 10 10.33 -22.19 7.74
N LEU A 11 9.38 -22.32 8.66
CA LEU A 11 8.58 -21.19 9.16
C LEU A 11 9.44 -20.23 10.00
N ARG A 12 9.56 -19.00 9.52
CA ARG A 12 10.16 -17.86 10.21
C ARG A 12 9.08 -17.03 10.90
N PRO A 13 9.23 -16.71 12.20
CA PRO A 13 8.29 -15.84 12.91
C PRO A 13 8.15 -14.46 12.26
N GLY A 14 6.92 -13.96 12.16
CA GLY A 14 6.56 -12.69 11.55
C GLY A 14 6.48 -12.70 10.02
N GLN A 15 6.68 -13.86 9.38
CA GLN A 15 6.62 -13.99 7.93
C GLN A 15 5.23 -14.48 7.48
N VAL A 16 4.80 -13.99 6.31
CA VAL A 16 3.56 -14.42 5.64
C VAL A 16 3.92 -15.29 4.44
N TYR A 17 3.22 -16.41 4.30
CA TYR A 17 3.42 -17.40 3.24
C TYR A 17 2.14 -17.59 2.44
N ARG A 18 2.29 -17.75 1.13
CA ARG A 18 1.21 -18.27 0.28
C ARG A 18 1.14 -19.79 0.41
N ARG A 19 -0.05 -20.36 0.25
CA ARG A 19 -0.25 -21.81 0.15
C ARG A 19 0.73 -22.45 -0.84
N LYS A 20 0.95 -21.82 -2.01
CA LYS A 20 1.87 -22.31 -3.04
C LYS A 20 3.33 -22.36 -2.59
N GLU A 21 3.76 -21.45 -1.70
CA GLU A 21 5.12 -21.45 -1.16
C GLU A 21 5.27 -22.58 -0.14
N LEU A 22 4.28 -22.77 0.74
CA LEU A 22 4.26 -23.88 1.69
C LEU A 22 4.24 -25.25 0.99
N ALA A 23 3.56 -25.34 -0.16
CA ALA A 23 3.54 -26.54 -0.99
C ALA A 23 4.92 -26.95 -1.53
N THR A 24 5.88 -26.03 -1.63
CA THR A 24 7.26 -26.37 -2.04
C THR A 24 8.01 -27.19 -0.97
N TRP A 25 7.54 -27.17 0.29
CA TRP A 25 8.17 -27.86 1.41
C TRP A 25 7.30 -29.01 1.96
N SER A 26 6.17 -29.30 1.31
CA SER A 26 5.16 -30.21 1.82
C SER A 26 4.50 -31.00 0.69
N ASN A 27 4.47 -32.32 0.83
CA ASN A 27 3.74 -33.22 -0.08
C ASN A 27 2.23 -33.32 0.25
N ALA A 28 1.79 -32.76 1.38
CA ALA A 28 0.38 -32.77 1.82
C ALA A 28 0.04 -31.40 2.43
N VAL A 29 0.15 -30.34 1.61
CA VAL A 29 0.10 -28.94 2.08
C VAL A 29 -1.15 -28.62 2.89
N ASP A 30 -2.34 -29.01 2.47
CA ASP A 30 -3.58 -28.66 3.18
C ASP A 30 -3.66 -29.33 4.56
N ARG A 31 -3.31 -30.63 4.62
CA ARG A 31 -3.23 -31.38 5.88
C ARG A 31 -2.23 -30.74 6.84
N HIS A 32 -1.01 -30.46 6.38
CA HIS A 32 0.03 -29.87 7.24
C HIS A 32 -0.30 -28.44 7.65
N VAL A 33 -0.93 -27.64 6.77
CA VAL A 33 -1.41 -26.31 7.14
C VAL A 33 -2.48 -26.40 8.21
N GLY A 34 -3.46 -27.30 8.08
CA GLY A 34 -4.48 -27.54 9.12
C GLY A 34 -3.84 -27.85 10.47
N GLN A 35 -2.92 -28.81 10.51
CA GLN A 35 -2.19 -29.14 11.74
C GLN A 35 -1.41 -27.95 12.33
N LEU A 36 -0.81 -27.10 11.49
CA LEU A 36 -0.07 -25.93 11.95
C LEU A 36 -0.98 -24.80 12.44
N LEU A 37 -2.20 -24.69 11.90
CA LEU A 37 -3.23 -23.78 12.40
C LEU A 37 -3.73 -24.25 13.76
N ASP A 38 -4.04 -25.54 13.90
CA ASP A 38 -4.51 -26.14 15.17
C ASP A 38 -3.46 -25.98 16.29
N GLU A 39 -2.17 -26.13 15.95
CA GLU A 39 -1.05 -25.92 16.87
C GLU A 39 -0.71 -24.44 17.13
N GLY A 40 -1.37 -23.48 16.46
CA GLY A 40 -1.06 -22.05 16.55
C GLY A 40 0.31 -21.66 15.99
N ARG A 41 0.93 -22.50 15.16
CA ARG A 41 2.20 -22.20 14.47
C ARG A 41 1.98 -21.39 13.18
N LEU A 42 0.77 -21.42 12.65
CA LEU A 42 0.30 -20.56 11.59
C LEU A 42 -1.02 -19.91 12.00
N GLU A 43 -1.31 -18.76 11.41
CA GLU A 43 -2.59 -18.07 11.48
C GLU A 43 -3.06 -17.77 10.05
N LYS A 44 -4.36 -17.90 9.79
CA LYS A 44 -4.92 -17.60 8.47
C LYS A 44 -5.20 -16.10 8.37
N VAL A 45 -4.48 -15.41 7.48
CA VAL A 45 -4.54 -13.95 7.32
C VAL A 45 -5.20 -13.53 6.00
N GLY A 46 -5.68 -14.48 5.22
CA GLY A 46 -6.38 -14.23 3.96
C GLY A 46 -6.60 -15.50 3.16
N ALA A 47 -7.24 -15.38 2.00
CA ALA A 47 -7.44 -16.51 1.09
C ALA A 47 -6.09 -17.08 0.60
N GLY A 48 -5.75 -18.28 1.05
CA GLY A 48 -4.49 -18.94 0.70
C GLY A 48 -3.24 -18.25 1.27
N LEU A 49 -3.39 -17.41 2.30
CA LEU A 49 -2.30 -16.73 3.00
C LEU A 49 -2.27 -17.11 4.48
N TYR A 50 -1.06 -17.39 4.96
CA TYR A 50 -0.82 -17.86 6.32
C TYR A 50 0.37 -17.12 6.92
N MET A 51 0.21 -16.54 8.10
CA MET A 51 1.29 -15.93 8.86
C MET A 51 1.85 -16.93 9.86
N ALA A 52 3.18 -17.00 10.02
CA ALA A 52 3.78 -17.59 11.20
C ALA A 52 3.91 -16.50 12.28
N PRO A 53 3.16 -16.55 13.38
CA PRO A 53 3.09 -15.45 14.34
C PRO A 53 4.43 -15.25 15.06
N LYS A 54 4.71 -13.99 15.43
CA LYS A 54 5.88 -13.64 16.25
C LYS A 54 5.44 -13.45 17.70
N LYS A 55 5.94 -14.28 18.61
CA LYS A 55 5.72 -14.10 20.05
C LYS A 55 6.44 -12.84 20.55
N THR A 56 5.74 -12.04 21.32
CA THR A 56 6.24 -10.86 22.03
C THR A 56 5.80 -10.92 23.49
N ARG A 57 6.33 -10.03 24.33
CA ARG A 57 5.88 -9.87 25.72
C ARG A 57 4.39 -9.53 25.88
N PHE A 58 3.75 -9.04 24.82
CA PHE A 58 2.33 -8.67 24.78
C PHE A 58 1.46 -9.72 24.07
N GLY A 59 2.00 -10.90 23.79
CA GLY A 59 1.33 -11.96 23.02
C GLY A 59 1.80 -12.05 21.58
N GLN A 60 0.95 -12.58 20.71
CA GLN A 60 1.27 -12.77 19.28
C GLN A 60 1.18 -11.43 18.56
N ALA A 61 2.25 -11.03 17.88
CA ALA A 61 2.25 -9.82 17.08
C ALA A 61 1.50 -10.05 15.76
N PRO A 62 0.67 -9.09 15.31
CA PRO A 62 0.01 -9.16 14.01
C PRO A 62 1.03 -9.13 12.87
N ALA A 63 0.58 -9.52 11.68
CA ALA A 63 1.42 -9.45 10.51
C ALA A 63 1.73 -7.99 10.18
N LYS A 64 2.96 -7.70 9.78
CA LYS A 64 3.28 -6.38 9.23
C LYS A 64 2.45 -6.17 7.95
N PRO A 65 1.74 -5.05 7.79
CA PRO A 65 0.94 -4.77 6.61
C PRO A 65 1.70 -4.95 5.29
N GLU A 66 2.97 -4.52 5.27
CA GLU A 66 3.83 -4.63 4.09
C GLU A 66 4.07 -6.10 3.72
N LYS A 67 4.25 -6.99 4.71
CA LYS A 67 4.45 -8.42 4.47
C LYS A 67 3.19 -9.12 4.02
N LEU A 68 2.02 -8.71 4.53
CA LEU A 68 0.73 -9.20 4.04
C LEU A 68 0.56 -8.86 2.56
N VAL A 69 0.74 -7.58 2.22
CA VAL A 69 0.59 -7.06 0.85
C VAL A 69 1.59 -7.70 -0.11
N GLU A 70 2.87 -7.76 0.29
CA GLU A 70 3.95 -8.39 -0.49
C GLU A 70 3.62 -9.85 -0.81
N SER A 71 3.24 -10.65 0.20
CA SER A 71 2.90 -12.06 -0.01
C SER A 71 1.60 -12.21 -0.80
N PHE A 72 0.60 -11.35 -0.61
CA PHE A 72 -0.66 -11.36 -1.35
C PHE A 72 -0.46 -11.08 -2.85
N LEU A 73 0.37 -10.09 -3.19
CA LEU A 73 0.75 -9.77 -4.56
C LEU A 73 1.76 -10.78 -5.13
N GLY A 74 2.60 -11.36 -4.27
CA GLY A 74 3.82 -12.03 -4.67
C GLY A 74 4.75 -11.13 -5.46
N ASP A 75 4.84 -9.88 -5.05
CA ASP A 75 5.65 -8.82 -5.66
C ASP A 75 6.01 -7.86 -4.54
N ASP A 76 7.23 -7.35 -4.56
CA ASP A 76 7.71 -6.31 -3.66
C ASP A 76 7.55 -4.90 -4.28
N ARG A 77 7.19 -4.80 -5.56
CA ARG A 77 6.95 -3.54 -6.27
C ARG A 77 5.54 -3.03 -6.03
N PHE A 78 5.33 -2.49 -4.84
CA PHE A 78 4.12 -1.78 -4.47
C PHE A 78 4.44 -0.57 -3.59
N LEU A 79 3.48 0.34 -3.47
CA LEU A 79 3.54 1.48 -2.56
C LEU A 79 2.26 1.51 -1.75
N MET A 80 2.40 1.48 -0.43
CA MET A 80 1.30 1.65 0.50
C MET A 80 1.18 3.12 0.87
N VAL A 81 0.00 3.70 0.64
CA VAL A 81 -0.33 5.07 1.03
C VAL A 81 -1.41 4.97 2.10
N SER A 82 -1.03 5.27 3.35
CA SER A 82 -2.02 5.50 4.39
C SER A 82 -2.62 6.88 4.16
N PRO A 83 -3.92 7.09 4.42
CA PRO A 83 -4.50 8.41 4.19
C PRO A 83 -3.91 9.49 5.11
N ASN A 84 -3.45 9.11 6.30
CA ASN A 84 -2.70 9.99 7.20
C ASN A 84 -1.40 10.51 6.58
N ALA A 85 -0.89 9.90 5.50
CA ALA A 85 0.28 10.40 4.79
C ALA A 85 0.06 11.80 4.23
N TYR A 86 -1.18 12.20 3.93
CA TYR A 86 -1.47 13.57 3.49
C TYR A 86 -1.18 14.63 4.54
N ASN A 87 -1.08 14.28 5.82
CA ASN A 87 -0.69 15.23 6.87
C ASN A 87 0.73 15.78 6.66
N SER A 88 1.61 15.01 6.02
CA SER A 88 2.95 15.50 5.62
C SER A 88 2.92 16.65 4.62
N LEU A 89 1.79 16.85 3.92
CA LEU A 89 1.61 17.97 2.99
C LEU A 89 1.18 19.27 3.70
N GLU A 90 0.93 19.22 5.02
CA GLU A 90 0.56 20.37 5.86
C GLU A 90 -0.67 21.15 5.36
N LEU A 91 -1.65 20.44 4.79
CA LEU A 91 -2.86 21.06 4.22
C LEU A 91 -3.94 21.34 5.28
N GLY A 92 -3.68 21.01 6.54
CA GLY A 92 -4.67 21.08 7.63
C GLY A 92 -5.84 20.10 7.42
N THR A 93 -5.56 18.94 6.84
CA THR A 93 -6.47 17.79 6.81
C THR A 93 -6.45 17.12 8.19
N THR A 94 -7.62 16.74 8.71
CA THR A 94 -7.75 16.21 10.08
C THR A 94 -8.41 14.83 10.13
N GLN A 95 -8.83 14.25 9.00
CA GLN A 95 -9.58 13.01 9.03
C GLN A 95 -8.69 11.76 9.12
N LEU A 96 -8.94 10.93 10.13
CA LEU A 96 -8.48 9.55 10.23
C LEU A 96 -9.28 8.69 9.25
N TYR A 97 -8.65 8.29 8.16
CA TYR A 97 -9.21 7.25 7.30
C TYR A 97 -8.57 5.91 7.59
N ASN A 98 -9.36 4.84 7.49
CA ASN A 98 -8.94 3.53 7.97
C ASN A 98 -8.36 2.63 6.88
N GLU A 99 -8.69 2.86 5.61
CA GLU A 99 -8.33 1.99 4.48
C GLU A 99 -7.10 2.53 3.71
N PRO A 100 -5.94 1.85 3.77
CA PRO A 100 -4.77 2.20 2.97
C PRO A 100 -5.00 1.88 1.49
N VAL A 101 -4.44 2.72 0.63
CA VAL A 101 -4.35 2.45 -0.80
C VAL A 101 -3.05 1.72 -1.09
N VAL A 102 -3.11 0.65 -1.87
CA VAL A 102 -1.96 -0.14 -2.31
C VAL A 102 -1.78 0.04 -3.82
N TYR A 103 -0.89 0.95 -4.20
CA TYR A 103 -0.47 1.08 -5.59
C TYR A 103 0.44 -0.08 -5.97
N ASN A 104 0.06 -0.84 -7.00
CA ASN A 104 0.75 -2.07 -7.38
C ASN A 104 0.61 -2.35 -8.89
N ARG A 105 1.22 -3.42 -9.39
CA ARG A 105 1.20 -3.78 -10.83
C ARG A 105 0.40 -5.04 -11.17
N LYS A 106 -0.30 -5.66 -10.19
CA LYS A 106 -0.86 -7.03 -10.34
C LYS A 106 -2.35 -7.15 -10.05
N ARG A 107 -2.90 -6.34 -9.15
CA ARG A 107 -4.27 -6.49 -8.64
C ARG A 107 -4.96 -5.14 -8.53
N HIS A 108 -6.26 -5.16 -8.75
CA HIS A 108 -7.16 -4.02 -8.53
C HIS A 108 -8.38 -4.47 -7.73
N GLY A 109 -8.90 -3.60 -6.87
CA GLY A 109 -10.10 -3.84 -6.07
C GLY A 109 -9.83 -3.81 -4.57
N HIS A 110 -10.88 -4.04 -3.79
CA HIS A 110 -10.80 -4.03 -2.32
C HIS A 110 -10.57 -5.44 -1.80
N PHE A 111 -9.61 -5.60 -0.89
CA PHE A 111 -9.28 -6.90 -0.29
C PHE A 111 -9.11 -6.77 1.21
N GLU A 112 -9.52 -7.80 1.94
CA GLU A 112 -9.29 -7.91 3.37
C GLU A 112 -8.12 -8.85 3.64
N LEU A 113 -7.11 -8.35 4.37
CA LEU A 113 -5.94 -9.11 4.81
C LEU A 113 -5.78 -8.88 6.31
N ASP A 114 -5.74 -9.96 7.08
CA ASP A 114 -5.62 -9.94 8.55
C ASP A 114 -6.68 -9.06 9.24
N GLY A 115 -7.93 -9.15 8.76
CA GLY A 115 -9.06 -8.35 9.26
C GLY A 115 -9.04 -6.87 8.87
N ARG A 116 -8.06 -6.42 8.07
CA ARG A 116 -7.96 -5.04 7.59
C ARG A 116 -8.26 -4.96 6.09
N ARG A 117 -9.09 -3.98 5.71
CA ARG A 117 -9.37 -3.66 4.32
C ARG A 117 -8.29 -2.78 3.68
N TYR A 118 -8.04 -3.02 2.40
CA TYR A 118 -7.09 -2.31 1.55
C TYR A 118 -7.70 -2.06 0.16
N ASP A 119 -7.49 -0.86 -0.39
CA ASP A 119 -7.85 -0.52 -1.77
C ASP A 119 -6.64 -0.72 -2.69
N PHE A 120 -6.61 -1.83 -3.43
CA PHE A 120 -5.56 -2.13 -4.38
C PHE A 120 -5.81 -1.40 -5.70
N ARG A 121 -4.84 -0.59 -6.12
CA ARG A 121 -4.92 0.20 -7.35
C ARG A 121 -3.78 -0.14 -8.29
N MET A 122 -4.15 -0.67 -9.45
CA MET A 122 -3.17 -1.05 -10.45
C MET A 122 -2.63 0.19 -11.18
N ARG A 123 -1.31 0.28 -11.29
CA ARG A 123 -0.59 1.31 -12.04
C ARG A 123 0.47 0.65 -12.92
N THR A 124 0.81 1.28 -14.04
CA THR A 124 1.90 0.87 -14.92
C THR A 124 3.26 1.01 -14.23
N SER A 125 3.42 2.09 -13.46
CA SER A 125 4.58 2.40 -12.63
C SER A 125 4.18 2.66 -11.19
N VAL A 126 5.03 2.25 -10.26
CA VAL A 126 4.89 2.49 -8.83
C VAL A 126 6.27 2.87 -8.32
N PRO A 127 6.45 4.00 -7.61
CA PRO A 127 7.75 4.37 -7.06
C PRO A 127 8.13 3.44 -5.92
N SER A 128 9.43 3.29 -5.67
CA SER A 128 9.95 2.44 -4.59
C SER A 128 9.72 3.04 -3.19
N ASN A 129 9.59 4.37 -3.11
CA ASN A 129 9.41 5.10 -1.86
C ASN A 129 8.34 6.17 -2.01
N LEU A 130 7.67 6.49 -0.91
CA LEU A 130 6.71 7.57 -0.85
C LEU A 130 7.45 8.91 -0.83
N SER A 131 7.07 9.83 -1.73
CA SER A 131 7.55 11.21 -1.75
C SER A 131 6.38 12.17 -1.58
N GLU A 132 6.65 13.38 -1.11
CA GLU A 132 5.62 14.41 -1.00
C GLU A 132 5.06 14.82 -2.36
N GLU A 133 5.89 14.85 -3.41
CA GLU A 133 5.44 15.11 -4.78
C GLU A 133 4.47 14.04 -5.27
N PHE A 134 4.76 12.76 -4.99
CA PHE A 134 3.83 11.67 -5.29
C PHE A 134 2.53 11.84 -4.50
N LEU A 135 2.61 12.11 -3.19
CA LEU A 135 1.44 12.30 -2.32
C LEU A 135 0.57 13.45 -2.79
N LEU A 136 1.16 14.57 -3.22
CA LEU A 136 0.41 15.70 -3.75
C LEU A 136 -0.34 15.34 -5.04
N VAL A 137 0.33 14.63 -5.96
CA VAL A 137 -0.29 14.17 -7.22
C VAL A 137 -1.41 13.17 -6.93
N ASP A 138 -1.19 12.26 -5.98
CA ASP A 138 -2.17 11.29 -5.51
C ASP A 138 -3.40 11.97 -4.91
N LEU A 139 -3.19 12.96 -4.03
CA LEU A 139 -4.25 13.76 -3.43
C LEU A 139 -5.10 14.47 -4.51
N LEU A 140 -4.46 15.12 -5.48
CA LEU A 140 -5.15 15.83 -6.56
C LEU A 140 -5.90 14.88 -7.50
N HIS A 141 -5.37 13.67 -7.72
CA HIS A 141 -6.04 12.60 -8.45
C HIS A 141 -7.31 12.14 -7.71
N ASN A 142 -7.25 12.02 -6.39
CA ASN A 142 -8.32 11.50 -5.54
C ASN A 142 -9.23 12.57 -4.93
N LEU A 143 -9.10 13.82 -5.35
CA LEU A 143 -9.71 14.97 -4.70
C LEU A 143 -11.25 14.88 -4.52
N ASP A 144 -11.96 14.21 -5.43
CA ASP A 144 -13.43 14.04 -5.31
C ASP A 144 -13.82 12.82 -4.42
N ARG A 145 -12.83 12.05 -3.95
CA ARG A 145 -12.99 10.92 -3.03
C ARG A 145 -12.52 11.27 -1.61
N LEU A 146 -12.02 12.48 -1.39
CA LEU A 146 -11.67 12.99 -0.07
C LEU A 146 -12.97 13.47 0.62
N PRO A 147 -13.24 13.04 1.85
CA PRO A 147 -14.16 13.65 2.79
C PRO A 147 -13.97 15.13 3.00
N GLU A 148 -12.73 15.64 2.97
CA GLU A 148 -12.52 17.08 3.06
C GLU A 148 -13.08 17.81 1.82
N GLU A 149 -13.66 18.99 2.05
CA GLU A 149 -14.19 19.79 0.98
C GLU A 149 -13.11 20.18 -0.03
N LYS A 150 -13.34 19.81 -1.29
CA LYS A 150 -12.46 20.16 -2.42
C LYS A 150 -12.11 21.65 -2.49
N ALA A 151 -13.08 22.53 -2.21
CA ALA A 151 -12.89 23.97 -2.23
C ALA A 151 -11.90 24.44 -1.15
N ALA A 152 -11.81 23.73 -0.02
CA ALA A 152 -10.86 24.02 1.06
C ALA A 152 -9.46 23.43 0.78
N VAL A 153 -9.40 22.23 0.19
CA VAL A 153 -8.14 21.49 -0.02
C VAL A 153 -7.38 21.96 -1.26
N LEU A 154 -8.06 22.16 -2.39
CA LEU A 154 -7.40 22.42 -3.67
C LEU A 154 -6.51 23.67 -3.65
N PRO A 155 -6.95 24.84 -3.14
CA PRO A 155 -6.10 26.03 -3.09
C PRO A 155 -4.84 25.82 -2.24
N LYS A 156 -4.96 25.08 -1.12
CA LYS A 156 -3.83 24.74 -0.24
C LYS A 156 -2.85 23.82 -0.94
N ALA A 157 -3.35 22.76 -1.60
CA ALA A 157 -2.53 21.83 -2.37
C ALA A 157 -1.76 22.56 -3.49
N LEU A 158 -2.40 23.47 -4.22
CA LEU A 158 -1.74 24.28 -5.25
C LEU A 158 -0.73 25.28 -4.67
N ARG A 159 -0.93 25.81 -3.47
CA ARG A 159 0.09 26.62 -2.78
C ARG A 159 1.28 25.77 -2.34
N ARG A 160 1.05 24.57 -1.80
CA ARG A 160 2.12 23.62 -1.44
C ARG A 160 2.94 23.24 -2.67
N ALA A 161 2.27 22.97 -3.80
CA ALA A 161 2.89 22.63 -5.08
C ALA A 161 3.89 23.69 -5.58
N ARG A 162 3.56 24.98 -5.42
CA ARG A 162 4.45 26.10 -5.82
C ARG A 162 5.74 26.17 -5.00
N ARG A 163 5.76 25.56 -3.81
CA ARG A 163 6.92 25.52 -2.91
C ARG A 163 7.72 24.22 -3.04
N MET A 164 7.31 23.29 -3.92
CA MET A 164 8.02 22.03 -4.16
C MET A 164 9.06 22.20 -5.27
N ASP A 165 10.01 21.27 -5.34
CA ASP A 165 10.92 21.16 -6.47
C ASP A 165 10.12 20.86 -7.76
N ARG A 166 10.17 21.79 -8.72
CA ARG A 166 9.38 21.71 -9.95
C ARG A 166 9.75 20.50 -10.80
N ALA A 167 11.03 20.12 -10.85
CA ALA A 167 11.49 18.98 -11.65
C ALA A 167 11.00 17.66 -11.05
N ARG A 168 11.07 17.52 -9.71
CA ARG A 168 10.53 16.35 -9.00
C ARG A 168 9.02 16.26 -9.13
N LEU A 169 8.30 17.38 -8.99
CA LEU A 169 6.84 17.41 -9.13
C LEU A 169 6.41 17.07 -10.56
N SER A 170 7.09 17.62 -11.57
CA SER A 170 6.84 17.28 -12.98
C SER A 170 7.05 15.79 -13.26
N ARG A 171 8.12 15.21 -12.71
CA ARG A 171 8.38 13.76 -12.79
C ARG A 171 7.27 12.96 -12.11
N ALA A 172 6.86 13.33 -10.90
CA ALA A 172 5.79 12.65 -10.18
C ALA A 172 4.46 12.67 -10.96
N VAL A 173 4.10 13.79 -11.59
CA VAL A 173 2.91 13.88 -12.46
C VAL A 173 3.00 12.92 -13.64
N LYS A 174 4.16 12.89 -14.31
CA LYS A 174 4.42 12.01 -15.46
C LYS A 174 4.36 10.53 -15.05
N ASP A 175 5.05 10.15 -13.98
CA ASP A 175 5.19 8.77 -13.52
C ASP A 175 3.87 8.23 -12.93
N PHE A 176 3.06 9.10 -12.32
CA PHE A 176 1.73 8.71 -11.82
C PHE A 176 0.71 8.55 -12.97
N GLY A 177 0.80 9.38 -14.02
CA GLY A 177 -0.07 9.31 -15.19
C GLY A 177 -1.50 9.81 -14.97
N SER A 178 -1.72 10.76 -14.05
CA SER A 178 -3.04 11.32 -13.78
C SER A 178 -3.33 12.54 -14.65
N ALA A 179 -4.22 12.39 -15.65
CA ALA A 179 -4.67 13.51 -16.50
C ALA A 179 -5.29 14.65 -15.67
N ARG A 180 -6.04 14.30 -14.62
CA ARG A 180 -6.63 15.28 -13.69
C ARG A 180 -5.57 16.08 -12.96
N ALA A 181 -4.59 15.42 -12.34
CA ALA A 181 -3.54 16.10 -11.60
C ALA A 181 -2.66 16.94 -12.53
N ALA A 182 -2.35 16.41 -13.73
CA ALA A 182 -1.63 17.16 -14.76
C ALA A 182 -2.34 18.46 -15.15
N ARG A 183 -3.67 18.41 -15.37
CA ARG A 183 -4.48 19.60 -15.66
C ARG A 183 -4.43 20.61 -14.51
N LEU A 184 -4.60 20.16 -13.27
CA LEU A 184 -4.61 21.03 -12.08
C LEU A 184 -3.24 21.66 -11.80
N LEU A 185 -2.15 20.94 -12.07
CA LEU A 185 -0.78 21.41 -11.83
C LEU A 185 -0.16 22.17 -13.00
N LYS A 186 -0.77 22.16 -14.19
CA LYS A 186 -0.26 22.86 -15.37
C LYS A 186 0.10 24.34 -15.08
N PRO A 187 -0.73 25.15 -14.40
CA PRO A 187 -0.39 26.54 -14.10
C PRO A 187 0.76 26.69 -13.09
N VAL A 188 1.03 25.67 -12.27
CA VAL A 188 2.13 25.66 -11.29
C VAL A 188 3.46 25.28 -11.95
N LEU A 189 3.41 24.33 -12.88
CA LEU A 189 4.58 23.82 -13.60
C LEU A 189 5.02 24.75 -14.74
N ASN A 190 4.06 25.42 -15.38
CA ASN A 190 4.28 26.34 -16.51
C ASN A 190 3.73 27.75 -16.18
N PRO A 191 4.33 28.50 -15.24
CA PRO A 191 3.83 29.81 -14.84
C PRO A 191 3.84 30.82 -15.99
N ASP A 192 4.84 30.75 -16.88
CA ASP A 192 5.04 31.72 -17.97
C ASP A 192 4.01 31.57 -19.10
N GLN A 193 3.28 30.45 -19.15
CA GLN A 193 2.19 30.21 -20.09
C GLN A 193 0.81 30.54 -19.51
N ALA A 194 0.71 30.78 -18.20
CA ALA A 194 -0.56 31.06 -17.54
C ALA A 194 -0.98 32.54 -17.61
N THR A 195 -0.07 33.43 -18.00
CA THR A 195 -0.30 34.89 -18.15
C THR A 195 -0.62 35.30 -19.59
N ALA A 196 -0.59 34.36 -20.54
CA ALA A 196 -0.79 34.61 -21.97
C ALA A 196 -2.15 34.11 -22.52
N ALA A 197 -3.10 33.80 -21.64
CA ALA A 197 -4.47 33.38 -21.96
C ALA A 197 -5.47 34.11 -21.07
#